data_AF-A0A414A7P0-F1
#
_entry.id   AF-A0A414A7P0-F1
#
_cell.length_a   1.000
_cell.length_b   1.000
_cell.length_c   1.000
_cell.angle_alpha   90.00
_cell.angle_beta   90.00
_cell.angle_gamma   90.00
#
_symmetry.space_group_name_H-M   'P 1'
#
loop_
_entity.id
_entity.type
_entity.pdbx_description
1 polymer ?
#
loop_
_entity_poly.entity_id
_entity_poly.type
_entity_poly.pdbx_seq_one_letter_code
_entity_poly.pdbx_strand_id
1 'polypeptide(L)'
;MKKRILYVLLSSLILCSCGHEQSASDKALTNAKKAYEIGQNYLSGDISAEDAQEQLENIEENISYASDYSYDERKNDTQKSADYYLHNYVYFLSLDVMMDKGDRGDADSYDKVKDSVKKLKEQIDKYD
;
A
#
# COMPACT_ATOMS: atom_id res chain seq x y z
N MET A 1 10.93 -63.66 -4.25
CA MET A 1 12.14 -62.88 -4.58
C MET A 1 11.86 -61.40 -4.40
N LYS A 2 12.75 -60.73 -3.65
CA LYS A 2 13.17 -59.33 -3.77
C LYS A 2 12.08 -58.23 -3.78
N LYS A 3 11.95 -57.56 -2.62
CA LYS A 3 12.32 -56.14 -2.37
C LYS A 3 11.08 -55.23 -2.51
N ARG A 4 10.79 -54.20 -1.71
CA ARG A 4 11.37 -53.45 -0.56
C ARG A 4 10.22 -52.48 -0.14
N ILE A 5 9.90 -52.28 1.16
CA ILE A 5 10.24 -51.08 1.98
C ILE A 5 9.67 -49.77 1.34
N LEU A 6 8.83 -48.89 1.92
CA LEU A 6 8.77 -48.33 3.28
C LEU A 6 7.51 -47.45 3.45
N TYR A 7 6.96 -47.52 4.65
CA TYR A 7 6.21 -46.57 5.47
C TYR A 7 6.21 -45.05 5.14
N VAL A 8 5.02 -44.44 5.37
CA VAL A 8 4.77 -43.25 6.22
C VAL A 8 5.19 -41.87 5.72
N LEU A 9 4.19 -41.00 5.52
CA LEU A 9 4.07 -39.61 6.03
C LEU A 9 3.05 -38.82 5.19
N LEU A 10 1.77 -39.06 5.44
CA LEU A 10 0.68 -38.19 4.97
C LEU A 10 0.37 -37.16 6.06
N SER A 11 1.38 -36.38 6.47
CA SER A 11 1.25 -35.40 7.56
C SER A 11 2.46 -34.48 7.67
N SER A 12 2.76 -33.69 6.63
CA SER A 12 3.72 -32.58 6.73
C SER A 12 3.72 -31.70 5.47
N LEU A 13 2.55 -31.20 5.08
CA LEU A 13 2.42 -29.97 4.28
C LEU A 13 1.80 -28.86 5.16
N ILE A 14 2.26 -28.77 6.41
CA ILE A 14 2.33 -27.46 7.06
C ILE A 14 3.66 -26.92 6.57
N LEU A 15 3.63 -26.28 5.41
CA LEU A 15 4.68 -25.34 5.03
C LEU A 15 4.72 -24.33 6.18
N CYS A 16 5.72 -24.47 7.04
CA CYS A 16 6.22 -23.35 7.82
C CYS A 16 6.67 -22.30 6.80
N SER A 17 5.72 -21.52 6.30
CA SER A 17 5.98 -20.12 6.03
C SER A 17 6.52 -19.59 7.35
N CYS A 18 7.83 -19.38 7.41
CA CYS A 18 8.38 -18.40 8.32
C CYS A 18 7.72 -17.08 7.90
N GLY A 19 6.54 -16.84 8.48
CA GLY A 19 5.66 -15.76 8.10
C GLY A 19 6.45 -14.47 8.17
N HIS A 20 6.52 -13.76 7.05
CA HIS A 20 6.70 -12.33 7.13
C HIS A 20 5.50 -11.84 7.93
N GLU A 21 5.73 -11.46 9.18
CA GLU A 21 4.66 -10.93 10.01
C GLU A 21 4.28 -9.60 9.40
N GLN A 22 3.11 -9.55 8.78
CA GLN A 22 2.55 -8.35 8.16
C GLN A 22 2.70 -7.21 9.17
N SER A 23 3.50 -6.21 8.79
CA SER A 23 3.88 -5.19 9.76
C SER A 23 2.82 -4.10 9.87
N ALA A 24 2.12 -3.76 8.78
CA ALA A 24 0.99 -2.82 8.82
C ALA A 24 -0.33 -3.50 9.20
N SER A 25 -1.30 -2.73 9.68
CA SER A 25 -2.66 -3.21 9.90
C SER A 25 -3.37 -3.51 8.58
N ASP A 26 -4.30 -4.47 8.59
CA ASP A 26 -5.13 -4.79 7.41
C ASP A 26 -5.87 -3.56 6.88
N LYS A 27 -6.28 -2.66 7.79
CA LYS A 27 -6.98 -1.43 7.44
C LYS A 27 -6.06 -0.49 6.67
N ALA A 28 -4.82 -0.28 7.11
CA ALA A 28 -3.86 0.55 6.40
C ALA A 28 -3.49 -0.05 5.03
N LEU A 29 -3.20 -1.35 4.98
CA LEU A 29 -2.86 -2.04 3.73
C LEU A 29 -4.00 -2.05 2.72
N THR A 30 -5.24 -2.29 3.16
CA THR A 30 -6.40 -2.27 2.28
C THR A 30 -6.59 -0.89 1.64
N ASN A 31 -6.45 0.18 2.43
CA ASN A 31 -6.57 1.55 1.92
C ASN A 31 -5.41 1.91 0.99
N ALA A 32 -4.18 1.56 1.35
CA ALA A 32 -3.00 1.78 0.50
C ALA A 32 -3.11 1.04 -0.85
N LYS A 33 -3.55 -0.23 -0.84
CA LYS A 33 -3.77 -1.02 -2.07
C LYS A 33 -4.83 -0.38 -2.98
N LYS A 34 -5.94 0.12 -2.41
CA LYS A 34 -6.95 0.86 -3.17
C LYS A 34 -6.42 2.17 -3.74
N ALA A 35 -5.67 2.96 -2.95
CA ALA A 35 -5.03 4.18 -3.45
C ALA A 35 -4.06 3.89 -4.60
N TYR A 36 -3.29 2.80 -4.50
CA TYR A 36 -2.42 2.34 -5.59
C TYR A 36 -3.22 1.99 -6.85
N GLU A 37 -4.32 1.26 -6.74
CA GLU A 37 -5.21 0.94 -7.87
C GLU A 37 -5.80 2.21 -8.51
N ILE A 38 -6.25 3.18 -7.70
CA ILE A 38 -6.73 4.48 -8.20
C ILE A 38 -5.63 5.20 -8.98
N GLY A 39 -4.41 5.26 -8.43
CA GLY A 39 -3.26 5.86 -9.11
C GLY A 39 -2.92 5.18 -10.44
N GLN A 40 -3.00 3.84 -10.51
CA GLN A 40 -2.80 3.09 -11.76
C GLN A 40 -3.90 3.40 -12.79
N ASN A 41 -5.16 3.42 -12.36
CA ASN A 41 -6.28 3.74 -13.24
C ASN A 41 -6.14 5.16 -13.81
N TYR A 42 -5.75 6.13 -12.98
CA TYR A 42 -5.47 7.49 -13.45
C TYR A 42 -4.30 7.52 -14.45
N LEU A 43 -3.17 6.87 -14.15
CA LEU A 43 -2.01 6.85 -15.05
C LEU A 43 -2.31 6.17 -16.39
N SER A 44 -3.19 5.17 -16.41
CA SER A 44 -3.64 4.50 -17.64
C SER A 44 -4.67 5.29 -18.45
N GLY A 45 -5.25 6.36 -17.86
CA GLY A 45 -6.32 7.15 -18.46
C GLY A 45 -7.71 6.52 -18.30
N ASP A 46 -7.86 5.49 -17.46
CA ASP A 46 -9.14 4.82 -17.19
C ASP A 46 -10.09 5.70 -16.36
N ILE A 47 -9.55 6.62 -15.55
CA ILE A 47 -10.29 7.63 -14.80
C ILE A 47 -9.66 9.01 -14.95
N SER A 48 -10.45 10.06 -14.80
CA SER A 48 -9.96 11.44 -14.84
C SER A 48 -9.18 11.80 -13.58
N ALA A 49 -8.37 12.88 -13.62
CA ALA A 49 -7.72 13.42 -12.43
C ALA A 49 -8.73 13.87 -11.36
N GLU A 50 -9.91 14.31 -11.77
CA GLU A 50 -11.00 14.68 -10.87
C GLU A 50 -11.59 13.47 -10.13
N ASP A 51 -11.91 12.41 -10.86
CA ASP A 51 -12.45 11.17 -10.26
C ASP A 51 -11.40 10.49 -9.38
N ALA A 52 -10.13 10.53 -9.79
CA ALA A 52 -9.02 10.00 -9.01
C ALA A 52 -8.87 10.76 -7.69
N GLN A 53 -8.94 12.09 -7.74
CA GLN A 53 -8.82 12.91 -6.54
C GLN A 53 -9.96 12.68 -5.55
N GLU A 54 -11.21 12.66 -6.01
CA GLU A 54 -12.37 12.39 -5.15
C GLU A 54 -12.23 11.01 -4.46
N GLN A 55 -11.79 10.00 -5.20
CA GLN A 55 -11.58 8.67 -4.63
C GLN A 55 -10.42 8.64 -3.63
N LEU A 56 -9.31 9.34 -3.92
CA LEU A 56 -8.16 9.41 -3.02
C LEU A 56 -8.48 10.16 -1.73
N GLU A 57 -9.25 11.25 -1.77
CA GLU A 57 -9.72 11.98 -0.58
C GLU A 57 -10.52 11.06 0.35
N ASN A 58 -11.43 10.24 -0.20
CA ASN A 58 -12.15 9.23 0.57
C ASN A 58 -11.21 8.18 1.20
N ILE A 59 -10.13 7.78 0.51
CA ILE A 59 -9.14 6.86 1.09
C ILE A 59 -8.34 7.53 2.20
N GLU A 60 -7.94 8.79 2.02
CA GLU A 60 -7.23 9.58 3.03
C GLU A 60 -8.04 9.69 4.33
N GLU A 61 -9.32 10.02 4.24
CA GLU A 61 -10.20 10.08 5.42
C GLU A 61 -10.21 8.74 6.17
N ASN A 62 -10.24 7.62 5.45
CA ASN A 62 -10.27 6.28 6.03
C ASN A 62 -8.97 5.86 6.73
N ILE A 63 -7.83 6.37 6.26
CA ILE A 63 -6.49 6.08 6.81
C ILE A 63 -5.95 7.20 7.73
N SER A 64 -6.67 8.32 7.85
CA SER A 64 -6.30 9.51 8.63
C SER A 64 -5.95 9.23 10.09
N TYR A 65 -6.56 8.20 10.70
CA TYR A 65 -6.27 7.75 12.08
C TYR A 65 -4.77 7.48 12.32
N ALA A 66 -4.04 7.08 11.27
CA ALA A 66 -2.62 6.79 11.40
C ALA A 66 -1.79 8.07 11.60
N SER A 67 -2.30 9.22 11.16
CA SER A 67 -1.67 10.53 11.37
C SER A 67 -1.73 11.01 12.83
N ASP A 68 -2.69 10.49 13.60
CA ASP A 68 -2.88 10.84 15.02
C ASP A 68 -1.87 10.15 15.95
N TYR A 69 -1.12 9.16 15.46
CA TYR A 69 -0.13 8.46 16.27
C TYR A 69 1.03 9.38 16.65
N SER A 70 1.26 9.49 17.96
CA SER A 70 2.40 10.23 18.49
C SER A 70 3.73 9.59 18.07
N TYR A 71 4.81 10.36 18.17
CA TYR A 71 6.15 9.84 17.91
C TYR A 71 6.50 8.65 18.81
N ASP A 72 6.18 8.71 20.11
CA ASP A 72 6.49 7.64 21.06
C ASP A 72 5.69 6.37 20.79
N GLU A 73 4.43 6.49 20.34
CA GLU A 73 3.66 5.33 19.90
C GLU A 73 4.29 4.67 18.68
N ARG A 74 4.60 5.44 17.63
CA ARG A 74 5.22 4.89 16.40
C ARG A 74 6.62 4.33 16.64
N LYS A 75 7.37 4.90 17.58
CA LYS A 75 8.71 4.42 17.94
C LYS A 75 8.67 3.05 18.62
N ASN A 76 7.62 2.77 19.40
CA ASN A 76 7.52 1.56 20.21
C ASN A 76 6.58 0.51 19.61
N ASP A 77 5.88 0.83 18.53
CA ASP A 77 4.92 -0.04 17.85
C ASP A 77 5.20 -0.02 16.34
N THR A 78 5.72 -1.15 15.83
CA THR A 78 6.08 -1.30 14.43
C THR A 78 4.87 -1.20 13.50
N GLN A 79 3.69 -1.61 13.96
CA GLN A 79 2.46 -1.52 13.18
C GLN A 79 1.97 -0.09 13.05
N LYS A 80 1.94 0.67 14.15
CA LYS A 80 1.60 2.10 14.08
C LYS A 80 2.58 2.89 13.21
N SER A 81 3.86 2.51 13.24
CA SER A 81 4.87 3.09 12.35
C SER A 81 4.55 2.79 10.88
N ALA A 82 4.27 1.53 10.55
CA ALA A 82 3.94 1.12 9.19
C ALA A 82 2.65 1.78 8.67
N ASP A 83 1.59 1.82 9.48
CA ASP A 83 0.32 2.48 9.16
C ASP A 83 0.53 3.97 8.86
N TYR A 84 1.33 4.66 9.67
CA TYR A 84 1.69 6.06 9.47
C TYR A 84 2.45 6.30 8.16
N TYR A 85 3.40 5.42 7.82
CA TYR A 85 4.10 5.52 6.55
C TYR A 85 3.16 5.30 5.37
N LEU A 86 2.29 4.30 5.41
CA LEU A 86 1.30 4.06 4.36
C LEU A 86 0.37 5.27 4.19
N HIS A 87 -0.14 5.86 5.29
CA HIS A 87 -0.90 7.11 5.26
C HIS A 87 -0.16 8.23 4.51
N ASN A 88 1.12 8.46 4.83
CA ASN A 88 1.87 9.53 4.18
C ASN A 88 2.03 9.33 2.66
N TYR A 89 2.24 8.09 2.20
CA TYR A 89 2.37 7.83 0.76
C TYR A 89 1.03 7.86 0.02
N VAL A 90 -0.08 7.53 0.68
CA VAL A 90 -1.42 7.80 0.15
C VAL A 90 -1.64 9.31 -0.01
N TYR A 91 -1.31 10.09 1.04
CA TYR A 91 -1.41 11.56 1.01
C TYR A 91 -0.54 12.18 -0.10
N PHE A 92 0.70 11.72 -0.29
CA PHE A 92 1.55 12.23 -1.37
C PHE A 92 0.98 11.93 -2.76
N LEU A 93 0.43 10.74 -2.97
CA LEU A 93 -0.22 10.39 -4.24
C LEU A 93 -1.41 11.32 -4.54
N SER A 94 -2.29 11.52 -3.56
CA SER A 94 -3.43 12.44 -3.67
C SER A 94 -2.99 13.87 -3.94
N LEU A 95 -2.00 14.38 -3.20
CA LEU A 95 -1.43 15.70 -3.48
C LEU A 95 -0.91 15.81 -4.92
N ASP A 96 -0.15 14.84 -5.40
CA ASP A 96 0.40 14.90 -6.75
C ASP A 96 -0.70 14.84 -7.83
N VAL A 97 -1.76 14.04 -7.62
CA VAL A 97 -2.94 14.00 -8.51
C VAL A 97 -3.68 15.34 -8.49
N MET A 98 -3.89 15.94 -7.31
CA MET A 98 -4.49 17.27 -7.18
C MET A 98 -3.65 18.33 -7.91
N MET A 99 -2.33 18.25 -7.80
CA MET A 99 -1.41 19.19 -8.45
C MET A 99 -1.41 19.03 -9.98
N ASP A 100 -1.56 17.81 -10.49
CA ASP A 100 -1.70 17.54 -11.92
C ASP A 100 -3.06 17.99 -12.48
N LYS A 101 -4.15 17.81 -11.72
CA LYS A 101 -5.49 18.29 -12.08
C LYS A 101 -5.54 19.82 -12.31
N GLY A 102 -4.80 20.59 -11.53
CA GLY A 102 -4.87 22.05 -11.50
C GLY A 102 -4.12 22.77 -12.64
N ASP A 103 -4.04 24.10 -12.58
CA ASP A 103 -3.36 24.97 -13.58
C ASP A 103 -1.83 24.71 -13.73
N ARG A 104 -1.28 23.72 -13.01
CA ARG A 104 0.10 23.24 -13.12
C ARG A 104 0.22 21.89 -13.84
N GLY A 105 -0.86 21.37 -14.42
CA GLY A 105 -0.86 20.15 -15.23
C GLY A 105 0.10 20.25 -16.40
N ASP A 106 1.36 19.94 -16.16
CA ASP A 106 2.46 19.89 -17.11
C ASP A 106 3.09 18.49 -17.05
N ALA A 107 4.08 18.23 -17.92
CA ALA A 107 4.70 16.90 -17.96
C ALA A 107 5.35 16.52 -16.61
N ASP A 108 5.79 17.52 -15.82
CA ASP A 108 6.46 17.29 -14.54
C ASP A 108 5.47 16.88 -13.44
N SER A 109 4.23 17.37 -13.47
CA SER A 109 3.20 16.94 -12.51
C SER A 109 2.78 15.49 -12.75
N TYR A 110 2.62 15.07 -14.01
CA TYR A 110 2.26 13.70 -14.35
C TYR A 110 3.36 12.70 -13.95
N ASP A 111 4.64 13.07 -14.16
CA ASP A 111 5.77 12.23 -13.74
C ASP A 111 5.88 12.11 -12.21
N LYS A 112 5.49 13.14 -11.44
CA LYS A 112 5.39 13.02 -9.98
C LYS A 112 4.32 12.02 -9.55
N VAL A 113 3.18 11.98 -10.24
CA VAL A 113 2.16 10.96 -9.94
C VAL A 113 2.72 9.56 -10.17
N LYS A 114 3.45 9.31 -11.27
CA LYS A 114 4.12 8.02 -11.49
C LYS A 114 5.07 7.65 -10.36
N ASP A 115 5.89 8.61 -9.93
CA ASP A 115 6.84 8.41 -8.84
C ASP A 115 6.13 8.09 -7.52
N SER A 116 5.02 8.77 -7.23
CA SER A 116 4.23 8.53 -6.01
C SER A 116 3.52 7.18 -6.03
N VAL A 117 2.94 6.76 -7.18
CA VAL A 117 2.37 5.41 -7.35
C VAL A 117 3.45 4.33 -7.13
N LYS A 118 4.64 4.53 -7.70
CA LYS A 118 5.77 3.61 -7.51
C LYS A 118 6.20 3.52 -6.04
N LYS A 119 6.40 4.66 -5.37
CA LYS A 119 6.83 4.69 -3.97
C LYS A 119 5.76 4.11 -3.03
N LEU A 120 4.48 4.35 -3.31
CA LEU A 120 3.38 3.73 -2.57
C LEU A 120 3.42 2.21 -2.71
N LYS A 121 3.66 1.69 -3.93
CA LYS A 121 3.84 0.25 -4.17
C LYS A 121 5.02 -0.32 -3.38
N GLU A 122 6.16 0.37 -3.38
CA GLU A 122 7.34 -0.04 -2.59
C GLU A 122 7.04 -0.09 -1.08
N GLN A 123 6.21 0.81 -0.55
CA GLN A 123 5.79 0.74 0.86
C GLN A 123 4.78 -0.38 1.12
N ILE A 124 3.84 -0.62 0.22
CA ILE A 124 2.91 -1.76 0.32
C ILE A 124 3.72 -3.06 0.38
N ASP A 125 4.66 -3.26 -0.57
CA ASP A 125 5.48 -4.48 -0.63
C ASP A 125 6.40 -4.67 0.58
N LYS A 126 6.78 -3.56 1.24
CA LYS A 126 7.59 -3.59 2.45
C LYS A 126 6.79 -3.99 3.69
N TYR A 127 5.49 -3.69 3.72
CA TYR A 127 4.67 -3.78 4.92
C TYR A 127 3.57 -4.85 4.88
N ASP A 128 3.29 -5.42 3.71
CA ASP A 128 2.46 -6.61 3.44
C ASP A 128 3.22 -7.92 3.74
#